data_AF-A0A9X5XFQ4-F1
#
_entry.id   AF-A0A9X5XFQ4-F1
#
_cell.length_a   1.000
_cell.length_b   1.000
_cell.length_c   1.000
_cell.angle_alpha   90.00
_cell.angle_beta   90.00
_cell.angle_gamma   90.00
#
_symmetry.space_group_name_H-M   'P 1'
#
loop_
_entity.id
_entity.type
_entity.pdbx_description
1 polymer ?
#
loop_
_entity_poly.entity_id
_entity_poly.type
_entity_poly.pdbx_seq_one_letter_code
_entity_poly.pdbx_strand_id
1 'polypeptide(L)' 'MAEALTGKYGPWGVVAGGSDGVGAAFAHAMAARGMNVVLVARRVPVLEASAA' A
#
# COMPACT_ATOMS: atom_id res chain seq x y z
N MET A 1 -20.98 -0.74 -11.21
CA MET A 1 -20.28 -0.70 -9.90
C MET A 1 -18.79 -0.87 -10.19
N ALA A 2 -17.92 -0.06 -9.59
CA ALA A 2 -16.48 -0.26 -9.77
C ALA A 2 -16.08 -1.58 -9.12
N GLU A 3 -15.35 -2.43 -9.84
CA GLU A 3 -14.84 -3.69 -9.30
C GLU A 3 -13.88 -3.41 -8.13
N ALA A 4 -13.98 -4.19 -7.06
CA ALA A 4 -13.06 -4.08 -5.93
C ALA A 4 -11.64 -4.44 -6.41
N LEU A 5 -10.64 -3.68 -5.94
CA LEU A 5 -9.23 -3.91 -6.29
C LEU A 5 -8.83 -5.39 -6.07
N THR A 6 -9.34 -5.99 -5.00
CA THR A 6 -9.10 -7.38 -4.65
C THR A 6 -9.78 -8.40 -5.57
N GLY A 7 -10.94 -8.05 -6.14
CA GLY A 7 -11.62 -8.90 -7.14
C GLY A 7 -10.86 -8.94 -8.46
N LYS A 8 -10.33 -7.80 -8.90
CA LYS A 8 -9.63 -7.67 -10.18
C LYS A 8 -8.17 -8.15 -10.13
N TYR A 9 -7.44 -7.77 -9.08
CA TYR A 9 -5.98 -7.96 -8.99
C TYR A 9 -5.55 -8.99 -7.94
N GLY A 10 -6.49 -9.44 -7.11
CA GLY A 10 -6.19 -10.33 -5.99
C GLY A 10 -5.92 -9.57 -4.68
N PRO A 11 -5.71 -10.31 -3.59
CA PRO A 11 -5.74 -9.74 -2.23
C PRO A 11 -4.48 -8.95 -1.85
N TRP A 12 -3.43 -8.93 -2.68
CA TRP A 12 -2.13 -8.33 -2.35
C TRP A 12 -1.65 -7.34 -3.42
N GLY A 13 -1.04 -6.26 -2.95
CA GLY A 13 -0.31 -5.29 -3.77
C GLY A 13 1.05 -4.94 -3.16
N VAL A 14 2.00 -4.51 -4.00
CA VAL A 14 3.35 -4.09 -3.57
C VAL A 14 3.60 -2.65 -4.00
N VAL A 15 4.08 -1.80 -3.08
CA VAL A 15 4.44 -0.41 -3.36
C VAL A 15 5.94 -0.19 -3.13
N ALA A 16 6.68 -0.05 -4.22
CA ALA A 16 8.07 0.41 -4.17
C ALA A 16 8.11 1.92 -3.94
N GLY A 17 8.78 2.35 -2.86
CA GLY A 17 8.73 3.73 -2.37
C GLY A 17 7.53 4.02 -1.46
N GLY A 18 6.94 3.00 -0.83
CA GLY A 18 5.69 3.12 -0.05
C GLY A 18 5.77 3.83 1.31
N SER A 19 6.95 4.30 1.73
CA SER A 19 7.14 4.88 3.06
C SER A 19 6.90 6.40 3.15
N ASP A 20 6.68 7.10 2.04
CA ASP A 20 6.55 8.56 2.07
C ASP A 20 5.81 9.11 0.84
N GLY A 21 5.35 10.35 0.93
CA GLY A 21 4.72 11.09 -0.17
C GLY A 21 3.61 10.31 -0.88
N VAL A 22 3.69 10.28 -2.22
CA VAL A 22 2.68 9.63 -3.06
C VAL A 22 2.64 8.12 -2.85
N GLY A 23 3.78 7.48 -2.58
CA GLY A 23 3.84 6.03 -2.34
C GLY A 23 3.06 5.63 -1.08
N ALA A 24 3.23 6.39 0.01
CA ALA A 24 2.46 6.17 1.23
C ALA A 24 0.95 6.43 1.02
N ALA A 25 0.59 7.56 0.39
CA ALA A 25 -0.80 7.87 0.10
C ALA A 25 -1.49 6.79 -0.76
N PHE A 26 -0.77 6.27 -1.76
CA PHE A 26 -1.26 5.20 -2.63
C PHE A 26 -1.42 3.88 -1.85
N ALA A 27 -0.45 3.52 -1.00
CA ALA A 27 -0.55 2.35 -0.14
C ALA A 27 -1.76 2.42 0.80
N HIS A 28 -1.96 3.55 1.49
CA HIS A 28 -3.12 3.74 2.38
C HIS A 28 -4.44 3.66 1.61
N ALA A 29 -4.53 4.23 0.41
CA ALA A 29 -5.73 4.15 -0.42
C ALA A 29 -6.05 2.71 -0.87
N MET A 30 -5.04 1.89 -1.16
CA MET A 30 -5.24 0.47 -1.46
C MET A 30 -5.66 -0.32 -0.22
N ALA A 31 -5.01 -0.08 0.92
CA ALA A 31 -5.35 -0.73 2.19
C ALA A 31 -6.79 -0.40 2.64
N ALA A 32 -7.21 0.87 2.54
CA ALA A 32 -8.58 1.30 2.84
C ALA A 32 -9.64 0.64 1.95
N ARG A 33 -9.24 0.08 0.79
CA ARG A 33 -10.09 -0.67 -0.13
C ARG A 33 -10.02 -2.19 0.09
N GLY A 34 -9.41 -2.63 1.18
CA GLY A 34 -9.36 -4.03 1.62
C GLY A 34 -8.25 -4.87 1.00
N MET A 35 -7.26 -4.25 0.35
CA MET A 35 -6.09 -4.95 -0.19
C MET A 35 -4.97 -5.00 0.86
N ASN A 36 -4.32 -6.14 1.02
CA ASN A 36 -3.10 -6.23 1.81
C ASN A 36 -1.95 -5.59 1.02
N VAL A 37 -1.16 -4.74 1.67
CA VAL A 37 -0.12 -3.96 0.98
C VAL A 37 1.25 -4.24 1.57
N VAL A 38 2.20 -4.62 0.71
CA VAL A 38 3.63 -4.71 1.06
C VAL A 38 4.31 -3.39 0.68
N LEU A 39 4.95 -2.76 1.66
CA LEU A 39 5.73 -1.55 1.44
C LEU A 39 7.21 -1.90 1.26
N VAL A 40 7.86 -1.30 0.27
CA VAL A 40 9.31 -1.42 0.05
C VAL A 40 9.92 -0.03 0.09
N ALA A 41 10.83 0.21 1.04
CA ALA A 41 11.61 1.43 1.10
C ALA A 41 12.96 1.19 1.79
N ARG A 42 13.91 2.12 1.60
CA ARG A 42 15.28 2.01 2.15
C ARG A 42 15.42 2.55 3.58
N ARG A 43 14.51 3.42 4.01
CA ARG A 43 14.56 4.09 5.33
C ARG A 43 13.66 3.33 6.31
N VAL A 44 14.25 2.41 7.07
CA VAL A 44 13.51 1.54 7.99
C VAL A 44 12.60 2.31 8.97
N PRO A 45 13.05 3.37 9.67
CA PRO A 45 12.18 4.05 10.64
C PRO A 45 10.95 4.69 10.01
N VAL A 46 11.08 5.20 8.78
CA VAL A 46 9.97 5.83 8.05
C VAL A 46 9.01 4.77 7.50
N LEU A 47 9.56 3.62 7.07
CA LEU A 47 8.80 2.49 6.58
C LEU A 47 7.92 1.89 7.69
N GLU A 48 8.47 1.67 8.88
CA GLU A 48 7.73 1.14 10.02
C GLU A 48 6.61 2.09 10.47
N ALA A 49 6.88 3.39 10.51
CA ALA A 49 5.86 4.39 10.83
C ALA A 49 4.70 4.41 9.82
N SER A 50 4.96 4.06 8.56
CA SER A 50 3.94 4.02 7.50
C SER A 50 3.18 2.69 7.42
N ALA A 51 3.65 1.66 8.13
CA ALA A 51 3.07 0.31 8.12
C ALA A 51 2.14 0.05 9.32
N ALA A 52 2.02 1.00 10.25
CA ALA A 52 1.13 0.97 11.40
C ALA A 52 -0.31 1.33 11.01
#